data_AF-A0AAW8ZY83-F1
#
_entry.id   AF-A0AAW8ZY83-F1
#
_cell.length_a   1.000
_cell.length_b   1.000
_cell.length_c   1.000
_cell.angle_alpha   90.00
_cell.angle_beta   90.00
_cell.angle_gamma   90.00
#
_symmetry.space_group_name_H-M   'P 1'
#
loop_
_entity.id
_entity.type
_entity.pdbx_description
1 polymer ?
#
loop_
_entity_poly.entity_id
_entity_poly.type
_entity_poly.pdbx_seq_one_letter_code
_entity_poly.pdbx_strand_id
1 'polypeptide(L)'
;MKAVKKDGFTVDGIININKSFVYSKEEDPAIPGHLRNSMYNSDDNIAITIDTAGKDHYFPPEVVYKADLQKIIDEFKHSAQTKQDAWLVFAKLAKLQPFQDGNKRTALIAANAAYNVWEKENYLVLPFNELDRAEFTINLMRFYGATDHSAENKAFSKMLELLPNDNEQIYHKHINEPKALNPKTVKLKPLFRNGHKEMRR
;
A
#
# COMPACT_ATOMS: atom_id res chain seq x y z
N MET A 1 9.34 -8.21 11.59
CA MET A 1 10.62 -7.91 10.90
C MET A 1 11.63 -9.07 10.84
N LYS A 2 11.60 -10.08 11.73
CA LYS A 2 12.52 -11.24 11.63
C LYS A 2 12.33 -12.11 10.37
N ALA A 3 11.11 -12.23 9.86
CA ALA A 3 10.80 -13.04 8.66
C ALA A 3 11.46 -12.48 7.37
N VAL A 4 11.35 -11.17 7.14
CA VAL A 4 11.96 -10.48 5.98
C VAL A 4 13.48 -10.63 5.95
N LYS A 5 14.13 -10.54 7.13
CA LYS A 5 15.59 -10.69 7.25
C LYS A 5 16.07 -12.12 6.99
N LYS A 6 15.17 -13.12 7.07
CA LYS A 6 15.51 -14.53 6.90
C LYS A 6 15.29 -15.01 5.46
N ASP A 7 14.16 -14.64 4.86
CA ASP A 7 13.72 -15.22 3.57
C ASP A 7 13.81 -14.23 2.39
N GLY A 8 14.11 -12.95 2.66
CA GLY A 8 14.33 -11.92 1.65
C GLY A 8 13.13 -11.61 0.76
N PHE A 9 13.39 -11.02 -0.41
CA PHE A 9 12.38 -10.77 -1.45
C PHE A 9 12.19 -12.03 -2.31
N THR A 10 11.44 -12.99 -1.76
CA THR A 10 11.07 -14.28 -2.38
C THR A 10 9.58 -14.54 -2.21
N VAL A 11 9.02 -15.53 -2.93
CA VAL A 11 7.61 -15.91 -2.78
C VAL A 11 7.27 -16.26 -1.33
N ASP A 12 8.08 -17.12 -0.71
CA ASP A 12 7.88 -17.52 0.67
C ASP A 12 8.14 -16.36 1.63
N GLY A 13 9.08 -15.46 1.32
CA GLY A 13 9.29 -14.22 2.07
C GLY A 13 8.05 -13.32 2.08
N ILE A 14 7.38 -13.12 0.94
CA ILE A 14 6.14 -12.33 0.83
C ILE A 14 5.01 -12.98 1.65
N ILE A 15 4.85 -14.30 1.54
CA ILE A 15 3.88 -15.08 2.33
C ILE A 15 4.17 -14.95 3.83
N ASN A 16 5.43 -15.09 4.24
CA ASN A 16 5.83 -15.02 5.64
C ASN A 16 5.69 -13.61 6.22
N ILE A 17 5.84 -12.55 5.40
CA ILE A 17 5.48 -11.19 5.81
C ILE A 17 4.01 -11.14 6.21
N ASN A 18 3.11 -11.57 5.32
CA ASN A 18 1.67 -11.50 5.57
C ASN A 18 1.29 -12.34 6.81
N LYS A 19 1.81 -13.57 6.90
CA LYS A 19 1.60 -14.46 8.04
C LYS A 19 2.05 -13.88 9.38
N SER A 20 2.99 -12.93 9.37
CA SER A 20 3.49 -12.30 10.60
C SER A 20 2.56 -11.24 11.17
N PHE A 21 1.51 -10.85 10.45
CA PHE A 21 0.47 -9.98 10.97
C PHE A 21 -0.50 -10.80 11.82
N VAL A 22 -0.43 -10.60 13.13
CA VAL A 22 -1.33 -11.20 14.12
C VAL A 22 -1.82 -10.05 14.99
N TYR A 23 -3.13 -9.80 14.95
CA TYR A 23 -3.80 -8.74 15.70
C TYR A 23 -4.68 -9.35 16.80
N SER A 24 -5.64 -10.19 16.41
CA SER A 24 -6.55 -10.87 17.34
C SER A 24 -7.27 -12.04 16.64
N LYS A 25 -7.74 -13.04 17.39
CA LYS A 25 -8.49 -14.18 16.82
C LYS A 25 -9.79 -13.78 16.11
N GLU A 26 -10.32 -12.59 16.40
CA GLU A 26 -11.61 -12.10 15.89
C GLU A 26 -11.45 -11.27 14.61
N GLU A 27 -10.31 -10.59 14.45
CA GLU A 27 -10.02 -9.73 13.31
C GLU A 27 -9.03 -10.35 12.31
N ASP A 28 -8.24 -11.33 12.74
CA ASP A 28 -7.25 -11.97 11.87
C ASP A 28 -7.93 -12.82 10.79
N PRO A 29 -7.36 -12.87 9.57
CA PRO A 29 -7.85 -13.74 8.51
C PRO A 29 -7.84 -15.20 8.98
N ALA A 30 -8.82 -15.97 8.50
CA ALA A 30 -8.98 -17.38 8.88
C ALA A 30 -7.72 -18.21 8.59
N ILE A 31 -6.97 -17.85 7.54
CA ILE A 31 -5.73 -18.51 7.14
C ILE A 31 -4.64 -17.47 6.81
N PRO A 32 -3.90 -16.95 7.81
CA PRO A 32 -2.87 -15.94 7.58
C PRO A 32 -1.75 -16.42 6.65
N GLY A 33 -1.38 -15.59 5.68
CA GLY A 33 -0.33 -15.89 4.70
C GLY A 33 -0.73 -16.87 3.59
N HIS A 34 -1.97 -17.34 3.53
CA HIS A 34 -2.41 -18.15 2.40
C HIS A 34 -2.75 -17.27 1.19
N LEU A 35 -2.43 -17.76 -0.01
CA LEU A 35 -2.82 -17.07 -1.24
C LEU A 35 -4.31 -17.29 -1.49
N ARG A 36 -5.01 -16.20 -1.81
CA ARG A 36 -6.45 -16.22 -2.06
C ARG A 36 -6.82 -17.18 -3.18
N ASN A 37 -7.89 -17.92 -2.92
CA ASN A 37 -8.52 -18.80 -3.87
C ASN A 37 -10.04 -18.84 -3.63
N SER A 38 -10.76 -17.94 -4.29
CA SER A 38 -12.21 -17.79 -4.12
C SER A 38 -13.03 -19.02 -4.55
N MET A 39 -12.42 -19.94 -5.29
CA MET A 39 -13.06 -21.21 -5.69
C MET A 39 -13.19 -22.20 -4.53
N TYR A 40 -12.34 -22.10 -3.51
CA TYR A 40 -12.33 -23.02 -2.37
C TYR A 40 -12.70 -22.34 -1.04
N ASN A 41 -12.53 -21.01 -0.96
CA ASN A 41 -12.81 -20.24 0.24
C ASN A 41 -13.54 -18.94 -0.13
N SER A 42 -14.79 -18.81 0.29
CA SER A 42 -15.62 -17.63 -0.01
C SER A 42 -15.04 -16.34 0.56
N ASP A 43 -14.28 -16.41 1.64
CA ASP A 43 -13.67 -15.26 2.30
C ASP A 43 -12.51 -14.66 1.48
N ASP A 44 -12.07 -15.36 0.43
CA ASP A 44 -11.08 -14.87 -0.54
C ASP A 44 -11.69 -14.09 -1.70
N ASN A 45 -13.02 -14.07 -1.79
CA ASN A 45 -13.73 -13.31 -2.78
C ASN A 45 -13.83 -11.85 -2.32
N ILE A 46 -12.96 -11.01 -2.88
CA ILE A 46 -12.84 -9.60 -2.50
C ILE A 46 -13.08 -8.71 -3.71
N ALA A 47 -13.58 -7.50 -3.44
CA ALA A 47 -13.66 -6.42 -4.41
C ALA A 47 -13.12 -5.15 -3.75
N ILE A 48 -12.42 -4.32 -4.53
CA ILE A 48 -11.89 -3.05 -4.04
C ILE A 48 -12.69 -1.93 -4.68
N THR A 49 -13.36 -1.13 -3.87
CA THR A 49 -13.97 0.12 -4.35
C THR A 49 -12.89 1.08 -4.86
N ILE A 50 -13.02 1.51 -6.11
CA ILE A 50 -12.05 2.38 -6.81
C ILE A 50 -12.61 3.76 -7.16
N ASP A 51 -13.82 4.07 -6.70
CA ASP A 51 -14.40 5.40 -6.78
C ASP A 51 -14.77 5.94 -5.38
N THR A 52 -15.02 7.25 -5.31
CA THR A 52 -15.46 7.90 -4.07
C THR A 52 -16.96 7.72 -3.80
N ALA A 53 -17.73 7.30 -4.81
CA ALA A 53 -19.17 7.13 -4.72
C ALA A 53 -19.60 5.69 -4.33
N GLY A 54 -18.66 4.74 -4.29
CA GLY A 54 -18.93 3.36 -3.94
C GLY A 54 -19.55 2.51 -5.05
N LYS A 55 -19.47 2.94 -6.31
CA LYS A 55 -20.17 2.32 -7.45
C LYS A 55 -19.26 1.47 -8.31
N ASP A 56 -17.99 1.85 -8.41
CA ASP A 56 -17.01 1.15 -9.23
C ASP A 56 -16.09 0.29 -8.37
N HIS A 57 -15.93 -0.97 -8.78
CA HIS A 57 -15.11 -1.93 -8.07
C HIS A 57 -14.09 -2.58 -9.00
N TYR A 58 -12.86 -2.70 -8.51
CA TYR A 58 -11.85 -3.56 -9.08
C TYR A 58 -11.97 -4.96 -8.48
N PHE A 59 -12.08 -5.96 -9.35
CA PHE A 59 -12.09 -7.36 -8.98
C PHE A 59 -10.70 -7.96 -9.29
N PRO A 60 -9.87 -8.25 -8.28
CA PRO A 60 -8.62 -8.96 -8.49
C PRO A 60 -8.86 -10.40 -8.97
N PRO A 61 -7.82 -11.12 -9.44
CA PRO A 61 -7.97 -12.52 -9.81
C PRO A 61 -8.63 -13.35 -8.71
N GLU A 62 -9.54 -14.23 -9.14
CA GLU A 62 -10.26 -15.18 -8.30
C GLU A 62 -9.31 -16.15 -7.59
N VAL A 63 -8.25 -16.55 -8.29
CA VAL A 63 -7.20 -17.43 -7.77
C VAL A 63 -5.84 -16.78 -7.96
N VAL A 64 -5.06 -16.75 -6.88
CA VAL A 64 -3.69 -16.27 -6.89
C VAL A 64 -2.73 -17.43 -6.68
N TYR A 65 -1.80 -17.61 -7.62
CA TYR A 65 -0.80 -18.67 -7.58
C TYR A 65 0.56 -18.12 -7.13
N LYS A 66 1.42 -19.01 -6.64
CA LYS A 66 2.84 -18.67 -6.38
C LYS A 66 3.53 -18.10 -7.62
N ALA A 67 3.14 -18.55 -8.82
CA ALA A 67 3.67 -18.05 -10.09
C ALA A 67 3.36 -16.56 -10.33
N ASP A 68 2.22 -16.06 -9.85
CA ASP A 68 1.87 -14.64 -9.98
C ASP A 68 2.80 -13.75 -9.15
N LEU A 69 3.12 -14.20 -7.93
CA LEU A 69 4.13 -13.55 -7.09
C LEU A 69 5.53 -13.65 -7.71
N GLN A 70 5.89 -14.83 -8.23
CA GLN A 70 7.18 -15.06 -8.87
C GLN A 70 7.38 -14.15 -10.07
N LYS A 71 6.34 -13.93 -10.89
CA LYS A 71 6.38 -13.01 -12.02
C LYS A 71 6.77 -11.59 -11.58
N ILE A 72 6.16 -11.06 -10.53
CA ILE A 72 6.48 -9.71 -10.01
C ILE A 72 7.94 -9.66 -9.50
N ILE A 73 8.38 -10.73 -8.83
CA ILE A 73 9.76 -10.84 -8.34
C ILE A 73 10.76 -10.85 -9.51
N ASP A 74 10.48 -11.63 -10.55
CA ASP A 74 11.35 -11.75 -11.72
C ASP A 74 11.39 -10.45 -12.51
N GLU A 75 10.25 -9.79 -12.70
CA GLU A 75 10.21 -8.46 -13.34
C GLU A 75 11.11 -7.45 -12.62
N PHE A 76 11.10 -7.43 -11.28
CA PHE A 76 12.02 -6.58 -10.51
C PHE A 76 13.48 -7.00 -10.68
N LYS A 77 13.79 -8.30 -10.60
CA LYS A 77 15.17 -8.81 -10.73
C LYS A 77 15.78 -8.50 -12.09
N HIS A 78 14.99 -8.48 -13.15
CA HIS A 78 15.41 -8.12 -14.51
C HIS A 78 15.37 -6.61 -14.79
N SER A 79 14.90 -5.79 -13.85
CA SER A 79 14.91 -4.33 -13.95
C SER A 79 16.26 -3.73 -13.52
N ALA A 80 16.34 -2.39 -13.54
CA ALA A 80 17.47 -1.66 -12.98
C ALA A 80 17.47 -1.63 -11.44
N GLN A 81 16.43 -2.18 -10.79
CA GLN A 81 16.29 -2.29 -9.32
C GLN A 81 16.37 -0.93 -8.62
N THR A 82 15.82 0.10 -9.26
CA THR A 82 15.74 1.46 -8.73
C THR A 82 14.67 1.61 -7.65
N LYS A 83 14.64 2.77 -6.98
CA LYS A 83 13.54 3.13 -6.05
C LYS A 83 12.18 3.10 -6.76
N GLN A 84 12.13 3.49 -8.04
CA GLN A 84 10.91 3.42 -8.85
C GLN A 84 10.50 1.97 -9.11
N ASP A 85 11.44 1.08 -9.44
CA ASP A 85 11.16 -0.34 -9.65
C ASP A 85 10.62 -1.00 -8.37
N ALA A 86 11.12 -0.59 -7.20
CA ALA A 86 10.59 -1.06 -5.92
C ALA A 86 9.17 -0.55 -5.65
N TRP A 87 8.85 0.70 -5.99
CA TRP A 87 7.47 1.20 -5.94
C TRP A 87 6.55 0.48 -6.94
N LEU A 88 7.08 0.04 -8.07
CA LEU A 88 6.32 -0.78 -9.02
C LEU A 88 6.01 -2.16 -8.43
N VAL A 89 6.94 -2.78 -7.70
CA VAL A 89 6.66 -4.00 -6.89
C VAL A 89 5.52 -3.74 -5.91
N PHE A 90 5.55 -2.62 -5.18
CA PHE A 90 4.45 -2.25 -4.29
C PHE A 90 3.12 -2.16 -5.05
N ALA A 91 3.06 -1.40 -6.16
CA ALA A 91 1.83 -1.18 -6.91
C ALA A 91 1.27 -2.49 -7.48
N LYS A 92 2.13 -3.35 -8.05
CA LYS A 92 1.74 -4.65 -8.63
C LYS A 92 1.25 -5.64 -7.57
N LEU A 93 1.95 -5.77 -6.44
CA LEU A 93 1.48 -6.62 -5.32
C LEU A 93 0.18 -6.09 -4.74
N ALA A 94 0.07 -4.77 -4.60
CA ALA A 94 -1.15 -4.14 -4.13
C ALA A 94 -2.31 -4.29 -5.14
N LYS A 95 -2.05 -4.36 -6.44
CA LYS A 95 -3.10 -4.66 -7.45
C LYS A 95 -3.49 -6.14 -7.42
N LEU A 96 -2.52 -7.05 -7.34
CA LEU A 96 -2.76 -8.49 -7.29
C LEU A 96 -3.62 -8.91 -6.07
N GLN A 97 -3.48 -8.20 -4.95
CA GLN A 97 -4.16 -8.50 -3.69
C GLN A 97 -3.99 -9.98 -3.27
N PRO A 98 -2.78 -10.52 -3.08
CA PRO A 98 -2.58 -11.96 -2.92
C PRO A 98 -3.24 -12.61 -1.68
N PHE A 99 -3.59 -11.85 -0.64
CA PHE A 99 -4.08 -12.35 0.65
C PHE A 99 -5.48 -11.81 0.98
N GLN A 100 -6.17 -12.39 1.96
CA GLN A 100 -7.47 -11.93 2.45
C GLN A 100 -7.41 -10.50 3.01
N ASP A 101 -6.39 -10.23 3.83
CA ASP A 101 -6.14 -8.91 4.40
C ASP A 101 -4.63 -8.59 4.41
N GLY A 102 -4.31 -7.32 4.61
CA GLY A 102 -2.96 -6.84 4.80
C GLY A 102 -2.17 -6.73 3.50
N ASN A 103 -2.84 -6.75 2.34
CA ASN A 103 -2.20 -6.69 1.02
C ASN A 103 -1.29 -5.46 0.86
N LYS A 104 -1.78 -4.26 1.18
CA LYS A 104 -0.97 -3.02 1.07
C LYS A 104 0.21 -3.01 2.03
N ARG A 105 0.00 -3.49 3.27
CA ARG A 105 1.06 -3.61 4.29
C ARG A 105 2.14 -4.60 3.84
N THR A 106 1.72 -5.77 3.34
CA THR A 106 2.61 -6.79 2.80
C THR A 106 3.40 -6.26 1.61
N ALA A 107 2.71 -5.62 0.66
CA ALA A 107 3.31 -5.04 -0.54
C ALA A 107 4.39 -4.01 -0.20
N LEU A 108 4.15 -3.12 0.77
CA LEU A 108 5.12 -2.10 1.14
C LEU A 108 6.35 -2.70 1.82
N ILE A 109 6.17 -3.70 2.69
CA ILE A 109 7.29 -4.40 3.33
C ILE A 109 8.09 -5.22 2.31
N ALA A 110 7.41 -5.88 1.36
CA ALA A 110 8.04 -6.64 0.29
C ALA A 110 8.84 -5.73 -0.65
N ALA A 111 8.30 -4.56 -1.02
CA ALA A 111 9.00 -3.56 -1.83
C ALA A 111 10.25 -3.00 -1.12
N ASN A 112 10.13 -2.72 0.19
CA ASN A 112 11.27 -2.36 1.02
C ASN A 112 12.33 -3.47 1.07
N ALA A 113 11.92 -4.74 1.17
CA ALA A 113 12.83 -5.87 1.11
C ALA A 113 13.53 -6.00 -0.25
N ALA A 114 12.81 -5.80 -1.35
CA ALA A 114 13.35 -5.83 -2.71
C ALA A 114 14.43 -4.75 -2.90
N TYR A 115 14.22 -3.56 -2.36
CA TYR A 115 15.15 -2.43 -2.49
C TYR A 115 16.32 -2.45 -1.49
N ASN A 116 16.45 -3.52 -0.70
CA ASN A 116 17.51 -3.70 0.30
C ASN A 116 17.68 -2.50 1.25
N VAL A 117 16.57 -1.88 1.66
CA VAL A 117 16.60 -0.64 2.46
C VAL A 117 17.11 -0.82 3.88
N TRP A 118 17.17 -2.07 4.37
CA TRP A 118 17.46 -2.38 5.77
C TRP A 118 18.89 -2.02 6.19
N GLU A 119 19.81 -1.94 5.24
CA GLU A 119 21.20 -1.53 5.49
C GLU A 119 21.39 -0.01 5.43
N LYS A 120 20.51 0.70 4.71
CA LYS A 120 20.66 2.15 4.42
C LYS A 120 19.61 3.03 5.11
N GLU A 121 18.64 2.43 5.79
CA GLU A 121 17.49 3.09 6.44
C GLU A 121 16.69 4.05 5.52
N ASN A 122 16.79 3.83 4.19
CA ASN A 122 16.10 4.62 3.17
C ASN A 122 14.81 3.91 2.74
N TYR A 123 13.88 3.83 3.68
CA TYR A 123 12.61 3.13 3.49
C TYR A 123 11.72 3.83 2.46
N LEU A 124 11.00 3.02 1.67
CA LEU A 124 9.85 3.49 0.93
C LEU A 124 8.77 3.92 1.92
N VAL A 125 8.46 5.22 1.93
CA VAL A 125 7.46 5.83 2.79
C VAL A 125 6.35 6.45 1.96
N LEU A 126 5.12 6.31 2.43
CA LEU A 126 3.97 7.00 1.86
C LEU A 126 4.05 8.50 2.14
N PRO A 127 3.31 9.34 1.39
CA PRO A 127 3.29 10.79 1.62
C PRO A 127 2.94 11.17 3.07
N PHE A 128 3.59 12.21 3.59
CA PHE A 128 3.42 12.63 4.99
C PHE A 128 2.24 13.59 5.20
N ASN A 129 1.89 14.40 4.20
CA ASN A 129 0.73 15.27 4.26
C ASN A 129 -0.53 14.54 3.77
N GLU A 130 -1.70 14.95 4.27
CA GLU A 130 -2.96 14.25 4.02
C GLU A 130 -3.46 14.38 2.58
N LEU A 131 -3.20 15.52 1.93
CA LEU A 131 -3.64 15.77 0.55
C LEU A 131 -2.89 14.87 -0.43
N ASP A 132 -1.57 14.78 -0.31
CA ASP A 132 -0.75 13.92 -1.16
C ASP A 132 -1.04 12.44 -0.86
N ARG A 133 -1.36 12.07 0.39
CA ARG A 133 -1.84 10.71 0.70
C ARG A 133 -3.15 10.39 0.01
N ALA A 134 -4.11 11.33 0.03
CA ALA A 134 -5.39 11.15 -0.65
C ALA A 134 -5.17 11.02 -2.16
N GLU A 135 -4.35 11.88 -2.76
CA GLU A 135 -4.06 11.83 -4.18
C GLU A 135 -3.26 10.57 -4.58
N PHE A 136 -2.30 10.13 -3.76
CA PHE A 136 -1.59 8.87 -3.94
C PHE A 136 -2.57 7.70 -3.94
N THR A 137 -3.52 7.69 -3.01
CA THR A 137 -4.55 6.65 -2.91
C THR A 137 -5.46 6.66 -4.13
N ILE A 138 -5.86 7.83 -4.63
CA ILE A 138 -6.66 7.97 -5.87
C ILE A 138 -5.88 7.41 -7.07
N ASN A 139 -4.59 7.73 -7.20
CA ASN A 139 -3.80 7.21 -8.31
C ASN A 139 -3.54 5.70 -8.19
N LEU A 140 -3.44 5.15 -6.97
CA LEU A 140 -3.42 3.70 -6.75
C LEU A 140 -4.74 3.03 -7.15
N MET A 141 -5.89 3.65 -6.87
CA MET A 141 -7.20 3.16 -7.35
C MET A 141 -7.28 3.18 -8.88
N ARG A 142 -6.76 4.23 -9.54
CA ARG A 142 -6.64 4.28 -11.01
C ARG A 142 -5.73 3.19 -11.55
N PHE A 143 -4.63 2.89 -10.85
CA PHE A 143 -3.73 1.80 -11.21
C PHE A 143 -4.45 0.43 -11.15
N TYR A 144 -5.32 0.21 -10.15
CA TYR A 144 -6.12 -1.00 -10.04
C TYR A 144 -7.10 -1.14 -11.21
N GLY A 145 -7.87 -0.07 -11.51
CA GLY A 145 -8.84 -0.07 -12.59
C GLY A 145 -8.25 -0.04 -14.01
N ALA A 146 -6.95 0.16 -14.17
CA ALA A 146 -6.32 0.20 -15.49
C ALA A 146 -6.35 -1.18 -16.18
N THR A 147 -6.89 -1.19 -17.40
CA THR A 147 -7.03 -2.38 -18.27
C THR A 147 -5.89 -2.54 -19.27
N ASP A 148 -5.01 -1.54 -19.41
CA ASP A 148 -3.87 -1.55 -20.31
C ASP A 148 -2.63 -0.92 -19.67
N HIS A 149 -1.46 -1.21 -20.25
CA HIS A 149 -0.16 -0.75 -19.76
C HIS A 149 0.01 0.78 -19.79
N SER A 150 -0.63 1.48 -20.74
CA SER A 150 -0.51 2.94 -20.84
C SER A 150 -1.22 3.63 -19.68
N ALA A 151 -2.45 3.21 -19.39
CA ALA A 151 -3.21 3.68 -18.24
C ALA A 151 -2.53 3.32 -16.91
N GLU A 152 -1.99 2.11 -16.80
CA GLU A 152 -1.27 1.64 -15.62
C GLU A 152 -0.02 2.50 -15.36
N ASN A 153 0.81 2.71 -16.40
CA ASN A 153 1.99 3.57 -16.31
C ASN A 153 1.64 5.02 -15.97
N LYS A 154 0.59 5.58 -16.57
CA LYS A 154 0.15 6.95 -16.28
C LYS A 154 -0.26 7.12 -14.81
N ALA A 155 -1.03 6.18 -14.27
CA ALA A 155 -1.43 6.19 -12.87
C ALA A 155 -0.21 6.04 -11.95
N PHE A 156 0.70 5.13 -12.30
CA PHE A 156 1.93 4.89 -11.54
C PHE A 156 2.85 6.12 -11.51
N SER A 157 3.09 6.78 -12.64
CA SER A 157 3.92 7.99 -12.70
C SER A 157 3.39 9.09 -11.77
N LYS A 158 2.06 9.29 -11.72
CA LYS A 158 1.44 10.24 -10.80
C LYS A 158 1.59 9.86 -9.33
N MET A 159 1.59 8.56 -9.01
CA MET A 159 1.90 8.12 -7.65
C MET A 159 3.34 8.51 -7.26
N LEU A 160 4.29 8.36 -8.19
CA LEU A 160 5.71 8.65 -7.94
C LEU A 160 5.96 10.14 -7.70
N GLU A 161 5.24 11.03 -8.38
CA GLU A 161 5.35 12.49 -8.22
C GLU A 161 4.99 12.97 -6.80
N LEU A 162 4.17 12.21 -6.08
CA LEU A 162 3.69 12.55 -4.73
C LEU A 162 4.57 11.98 -3.62
N LEU A 163 5.56 11.16 -3.96
CA LEU A 163 6.39 10.49 -2.97
C LEU A 163 7.33 11.48 -2.27
N PRO A 164 7.54 11.32 -0.95
CA PRO A 164 8.45 12.20 -0.24
C PRO A 164 9.88 12.13 -0.78
N ASN A 165 10.46 13.29 -1.02
CA ASN A 165 11.87 13.41 -1.35
C ASN A 165 12.75 13.18 -0.10
N ASP A 166 14.04 12.97 -0.30
CA ASP A 166 14.95 12.59 0.81
C ASP A 166 14.99 13.66 1.92
N ASN A 167 14.86 14.96 1.58
CA ASN A 167 14.83 16.04 2.57
C ASN A 167 13.57 16.00 3.43
N GLU A 168 12.40 15.73 2.84
CA GLU A 168 11.14 15.58 3.57
C GLU A 168 11.19 14.38 4.50
N GLN A 169 11.79 13.27 4.07
CA GLN A 169 11.97 12.09 4.92
C GLN A 169 12.87 12.38 6.12
N ILE A 170 13.99 13.07 5.92
CA ILE A 170 14.88 13.50 7.00
C ILE A 170 14.14 14.43 7.96
N TYR A 171 13.44 15.44 7.43
CA TYR A 171 12.67 16.39 8.23
C TYR A 171 11.62 15.71 9.12
N HIS A 172 10.85 14.77 8.56
CA HIS A 172 9.85 14.02 9.31
C HIS A 172 10.45 13.01 10.30
N LYS A 173 11.63 12.46 10.04
CA LYS A 173 12.37 11.66 11.05
C LYS A 173 12.70 12.50 12.28
N HIS A 174 13.04 13.79 12.12
CA HIS A 174 13.40 14.69 13.23
C HIS A 174 12.19 15.30 13.98
N ILE A 175 11.02 15.43 13.34
CA ILE A 175 9.82 16.05 13.96
C ILE A 175 9.05 15.11 14.89
N ASN A 176 9.21 13.80 14.75
CA ASN A 176 8.57 12.85 15.66
C ASN A 176 9.18 12.83 17.08
N GLU A 177 10.12 13.73 17.39
CA GLU A 177 10.41 14.12 18.77
C GLU A 177 9.27 15.00 19.31
N PRO A 178 8.66 14.67 20.46
CA PRO A 178 7.48 15.37 20.95
C PRO A 178 7.80 16.83 21.27
N LYS A 179 7.51 17.74 20.33
CA LYS A 179 7.45 19.17 20.62
C LYS A 179 6.13 19.46 21.33
N ALA A 180 6.23 19.84 22.61
CA ALA A 180 5.11 20.41 23.35
C ALA A 180 4.60 21.65 22.61
N LEU A 181 3.43 21.53 21.97
CA LEU A 181 2.73 22.67 21.40
C LEU A 181 2.23 23.55 22.55
N ASN A 182 2.65 24.82 22.56
CA ASN A 182 2.16 25.83 23.47
C ASN A 182 0.90 26.48 22.84
N PRO A 183 -0.33 26.22 23.33
CA PRO A 183 -1.54 26.60 22.65
C PRO A 183 -1.92 28.04 22.99
N LYS A 184 -1.20 29.03 22.45
CA LYS A 184 -1.66 30.42 22.45
C LYS A 184 -1.41 31.06 21.09
N THR A 185 -2.47 31.71 20.57
CA THR A 185 -2.54 32.72 19.49
C THR A 185 -2.65 32.30 18.02
N VAL A 186 -3.37 31.23 17.65
CA VAL A 186 -3.84 31.09 16.26
C VAL A 186 -5.32 30.71 16.20
N LYS A 187 -6.14 31.56 15.55
CA LYS A 187 -7.52 31.22 15.16
C LYS A 187 -7.46 30.31 13.94
N LEU A 188 -7.75 29.03 14.11
CA LEU A 188 -7.90 28.07 13.01
C LEU A 188 -9.18 28.43 12.24
N LYS A 189 -9.05 28.71 10.94
CA LYS A 189 -10.19 28.85 10.03
C LYS A 189 -10.38 27.52 9.28
N PRO A 190 -11.48 26.79 9.50
CA PRO A 190 -11.77 25.61 8.72
C PRO A 190 -12.07 26.01 7.27
N LEU A 191 -11.46 25.31 6.31
CA LEU A 191 -11.72 25.51 4.87
C LEU A 191 -13.11 25.01 4.47
N PHE A 192 -13.64 24.01 5.17
CA PHE A 192 -14.98 23.48 4.96
C PHE A 192 -15.87 23.84 6.15
N ARG A 193 -16.95 24.59 5.91
CA ARG A 193 -18.01 24.81 6.89
C ARG A 193 -18.93 23.60 6.88
N ASN A 194 -19.01 22.86 7.99
CA ASN A 194 -20.04 21.84 8.18
C ASN A 194 -21.42 22.51 8.19
N GLY A 195 -22.06 22.53 7.02
CA GLY A 195 -23.44 22.95 6.85
C GLY A 195 -24.42 21.85 7.19
N HIS A 196 -24.34 21.26 8.39
CA HIS A 196 -25.46 20.47 8.91
C HIS A 196 -26.47 21.42 9.54
N LYS A 197 -27.39 21.92 8.72
CA LYS A 197 -28.70 22.34 9.22
C LYS A 197 -29.44 21.07 9.61
N GLU A 198 -29.58 20.84 10.91
CA GLU A 198 -30.64 20.01 11.46
C GLU A 198 -31.97 20.49 10.86
N MET A 199 -32.58 19.71 9.96
CA MET A 199 -34.01 19.80 9.75
C MET A 199 -34.68 18.94 10.81
N ARG A 200 -34.97 19.57 11.95
CA ARG A 200 -36.11 19.18 12.76
C ARG A 200 -37.37 19.54 11.98
N ARG A 201 -38.12 18.53 11.55
CA ARG A 201 -39.57 18.40 11.72
C ARG A 201 -40.03 17.06 11.18
#